data_AF-A0A1M3PVW7-F1
#
_entry.id   AF-A0A1M3PVW7-F1
#
_cell.length_a   1.000
_cell.length_b   1.000
_cell.length_c   1.000
_cell.angle_alpha   90.00
_cell.angle_beta   90.00
_cell.angle_gamma   90.00
#
_symmetry.space_group_name_H-M   'P 1'
#
loop_
_entity.id
_entity.type
_entity.pdbx_description
1 polymer ?
#
loop_
_entity_poly.entity_id
_entity_poly.type
_entity_poly.pdbx_seq_one_letter_code
_entity_poly.pdbx_strand_id
1 'polypeptide(L)'
;MTAHNLPISIHTSLALRKTLGGHADRVPALALREVLKNGKSLEIACQQFSFRSQPVVFSSRITAGGSLVIDLDLGDARLAGRVLLEDDLRKASRPSAGRSAASSGRR
;
A
#
# COMPACT_ATOMS: atom_id res chain seq x y z
N MET A 1 4.16 -28.09 19.01
CA MET A 1 4.00 -26.64 18.80
C MET A 1 2.92 -26.47 17.74
N THR A 2 1.72 -26.07 18.12
CA THR A 2 0.62 -25.81 17.18
C THR A 2 0.94 -24.53 16.42
N ALA A 3 1.29 -24.66 15.15
CA ALA A 3 1.41 -23.51 14.26
C ALA A 3 0.01 -22.91 14.09
N HIS A 4 -0.29 -21.85 14.84
CA HIS A 4 -1.48 -21.05 14.60
C HIS A 4 -1.30 -20.41 13.22
N ASN A 5 -2.12 -20.84 12.26
CA ASN A 5 -2.08 -20.30 10.91
C ASN A 5 -2.67 -18.89 10.96
N LEU A 6 -1.81 -17.89 11.13
CA LEU A 6 -2.25 -16.49 11.15
C LEU A 6 -2.85 -16.16 9.77
N PRO A 7 -3.98 -15.44 9.71
CA PRO A 7 -4.61 -15.06 8.45
C PRO A 7 -3.87 -13.89 7.79
N ILE A 8 -2.54 -13.98 7.71
CA ILE A 8 -1.64 -12.95 7.17
C ILE A 8 -0.73 -13.61 6.13
N SER A 9 -0.86 -13.16 4.88
CA SER A 9 -0.01 -13.59 3.77
C SER A 9 0.84 -12.42 3.32
N ILE A 10 2.16 -12.63 3.22
CA ILE A 10 3.10 -11.59 2.82
C ILE A 10 3.86 -12.07 1.59
N HIS A 11 3.75 -11.30 0.51
CA HIS A 11 4.45 -11.57 -0.75
C HIS A 11 5.54 -10.53 -0.93
N THR A 12 6.75 -11.00 -1.25
CA THR A 12 7.90 -10.14 -1.50
C THR A 12 8.36 -10.37 -2.91
N SER A 13 8.38 -9.31 -3.71
CA SER A 13 8.79 -9.37 -5.11
C SER A 13 10.21 -9.91 -5.25
N LEU A 14 10.48 -10.55 -6.39
CA LEU A 14 11.82 -11.03 -6.69
C LEU A 14 12.84 -9.88 -6.76
N ALA A 15 12.45 -8.72 -7.28
CA ALA A 15 13.30 -7.54 -7.36
C ALA A 15 13.74 -7.08 -5.96
N LEU A 16 12.79 -6.95 -5.03
CA LEU A 16 13.05 -6.56 -3.66
C LEU A 16 13.95 -7.57 -2.93
N ARG A 17 13.70 -8.88 -3.11
CA ARG A 17 14.56 -9.94 -2.55
C ARG A 17 16.00 -9.85 -3.06
N LYS A 18 16.18 -9.63 -4.37
CA LYS A 18 17.51 -9.48 -4.97
C LYS A 18 18.24 -8.25 -4.45
N THR A 19 17.54 -7.12 -4.32
CA THR A 19 18.14 -5.86 -3.84
C THR A 19 18.55 -5.94 -2.37
N LEU A 20 17.75 -6.60 -1.52
CA LEU A 20 18.00 -6.65 -0.07
C LEU A 20 18.80 -7.86 0.39
N GLY A 21 18.95 -8.89 -0.45
CA GLY A 21 19.64 -10.12 -0.12
C GLY A 21 19.11 -10.75 1.16
N GLY A 22 20.02 -11.17 2.05
CA GLY A 22 19.68 -11.79 3.34
C GLY A 22 18.97 -10.89 4.35
N HIS A 23 18.64 -9.64 3.98
CA HIS A 23 17.84 -8.74 4.83
C HIS A 23 16.36 -8.67 4.43
N ALA A 24 15.95 -9.35 3.35
CA ALA A 24 14.57 -9.36 2.88
C ALA A 24 13.59 -9.85 3.96
N ASP A 25 13.99 -10.80 4.81
CA ASP A 25 13.12 -11.40 5.84
C ASP A 25 12.69 -10.41 6.94
N ARG A 26 13.38 -9.28 7.09
CA ARG A 26 13.03 -8.24 8.07
C ARG A 26 11.98 -7.25 7.56
N VAL A 27 11.82 -7.17 6.24
CA VAL A 27 10.91 -6.22 5.58
C VAL A 27 9.43 -6.51 5.86
N PRO A 28 8.97 -7.78 5.84
CA PRO A 28 7.60 -8.13 6.21
C PRO A 28 7.14 -7.54 7.55
N ALA A 29 7.97 -7.66 8.59
CA ALA A 29 7.64 -7.16 9.92
C ALA A 29 7.54 -5.63 9.95
N LEU A 30 8.38 -4.93 9.17
CA LEU A 30 8.34 -3.48 9.04
C LEU A 30 7.08 -3.02 8.29
N ALA A 31 6.74 -3.68 7.19
CA ALA A 31 5.52 -3.37 6.44
C ALA A 31 4.26 -3.58 7.30
N LEU A 32 4.17 -4.70 8.02
CA LEU A 32 3.07 -4.93 8.96
C LEU A 32 3.02 -3.86 10.05
N ARG A 33 4.17 -3.43 10.58
CA ARG A 33 4.23 -2.32 11.54
C ARG A 33 3.70 -1.02 10.94
N GLU A 34 4.03 -0.71 9.69
CA GLU A 34 3.51 0.49 9.00
C GLU A 34 2.00 0.42 8.76
N VAL A 35 1.47 -0.77 8.39
CA VAL A 35 0.01 -1.01 8.33
C VAL A 35 -0.64 -0.71 9.67
N LEU A 36 -0.10 -1.27 10.76
CA LEU A 36 -0.66 -1.09 12.10
C LEU A 36 -0.54 0.35 12.62
N LYS A 37 0.55 1.06 12.27
CA LYS A 37 0.74 2.47 12.63
C LYS A 37 -0.25 3.41 11.94
N ASN A 38 -0.76 3.05 10.76
CA ASN A 38 -1.74 3.86 10.07
C ASN A 38 -2.97 4.13 10.97
N GLY A 39 -3.39 3.11 11.74
CA GLY A 39 -4.42 3.22 12.78
C GLY A 39 -5.84 3.51 12.27
N LYS A 40 -6.01 3.81 10.98
CA LYS A 40 -7.31 4.13 10.35
C LYS A 40 -7.84 2.99 9.49
N SER A 41 -6.96 2.29 8.77
CA SER A 41 -7.31 1.17 7.91
C SER A 41 -6.17 0.16 7.82
N LEU A 42 -6.52 -1.11 7.64
CA LEU A 42 -5.58 -2.17 7.26
C LEU A 42 -5.45 -2.29 5.73
N GLU A 43 -6.30 -1.62 4.97
CA GLU A 43 -6.27 -1.58 3.50
C GLU A 43 -5.53 -0.34 3.02
N ILE A 44 -4.39 -0.54 2.37
CA ILE A 44 -3.47 0.50 1.91
C ILE A 44 -3.18 0.23 0.43
N ALA A 45 -3.49 1.20 -0.43
CA ALA A 45 -3.28 1.02 -1.86
C ALA A 45 -1.79 1.07 -2.21
N CYS A 46 -1.07 2.01 -1.63
CA CYS A 46 0.36 2.18 -1.83
C CYS A 46 0.96 3.02 -0.70
N GLN A 47 1.94 2.47 0.00
CA GLN A 47 2.75 3.19 0.98
C GLN A 47 4.21 2.81 0.81
N GLN A 48 5.09 3.80 0.97
CA GLN A 48 6.53 3.59 0.87
C GLN A 48 7.24 3.91 2.17
N PHE A 49 8.24 3.11 2.53
CA PHE A 49 9.19 3.40 3.60
C PHE A 49 10.62 3.12 3.13
N SER A 50 11.60 3.61 3.88
CA SER A 50 13.02 3.36 3.60
C SER A 50 13.56 2.28 4.52
N PHE A 51 14.25 1.29 3.95
CA PHE A 51 14.98 0.27 4.69
C PHE A 51 16.41 0.17 4.16
N ARG A 52 17.40 0.47 5.00
CA ARG A 52 18.83 0.48 4.62
C ARG A 52 19.09 1.30 3.34
N SER A 53 18.51 2.49 3.27
CA SER A 53 18.59 3.40 2.11
C SER A 53 17.92 2.89 0.83
N GLN A 54 17.24 1.74 0.87
CA GLN A 54 16.44 1.23 -0.25
C GLN A 54 14.97 1.62 -0.06
N PRO A 55 14.31 2.20 -1.06
CA PRO A 55 12.88 2.44 -1.02
C PRO A 55 12.14 1.10 -1.12
N VAL A 56 11.24 0.85 -0.18
CA VAL A 56 10.35 -0.31 -0.18
C VAL A 56 8.93 0.19 -0.27
N VAL A 57 8.21 -0.27 -1.28
CA VAL A 57 6.78 0.02 -1.45
C VAL A 57 5.96 -1.20 -1.04
N PHE A 58 4.79 -0.95 -0.47
CA PHE A 58 3.85 -2.01 -0.16
C PHE A 58 2.41 -1.57 -0.39
N SER A 59 1.56 -2.57 -0.59
CA SER A 59 0.10 -2.45 -0.49
C SER A 59 -0.42 -3.49 0.50
N SER A 60 -1.62 -3.26 1.01
CA SER A 60 -2.32 -4.24 1.84
C SER A 60 -3.81 -4.23 1.57
N ARG A 61 -4.43 -5.41 1.63
CA ARG A 61 -5.87 -5.59 1.42
C ARG A 61 -6.41 -6.72 2.28
N ILE A 62 -7.70 -6.69 2.58
CA ILE A 62 -8.40 -7.79 3.23
C ILE A 62 -9.10 -8.61 2.15
N THR A 63 -8.83 -9.91 2.08
CA THR A 63 -9.54 -10.80 1.14
C THR A 63 -10.98 -11.02 1.58
N ALA A 64 -11.85 -11.49 0.67
CA ALA A 64 -13.22 -11.88 1.02
C ALA A 64 -13.31 -12.93 2.13
N GLY A 65 -12.25 -13.74 2.32
CA GLY A 65 -12.12 -14.73 3.40
C GLY A 65 -11.55 -14.18 4.72
N GLY A 66 -11.37 -12.86 4.84
CA GLY A 66 -10.89 -12.22 6.08
C GLY A 66 -9.38 -12.37 6.33
N SER A 67 -8.58 -12.59 5.29
CA SER A 67 -7.11 -12.63 5.41
C SER A 67 -6.47 -11.32 4.98
N LEU A 68 -5.47 -10.86 5.73
CA LEU A 68 -4.65 -9.71 5.36
C LEU A 68 -3.58 -10.17 4.38
N VAL A 69 -3.55 -9.55 3.20
CA VAL A 69 -2.47 -9.73 2.22
C VAL A 69 -1.62 -8.48 2.20
N ILE A 70 -0.30 -8.63 2.27
CA ILE A 70 0.67 -7.55 2.11
C ILE A 70 1.60 -7.89 0.95
N ASP A 71 1.57 -7.06 -0.09
CA ASP A 71 2.45 -7.19 -1.25
C ASP A 71 3.58 -6.17 -1.13
N LEU A 72 4.83 -6.64 -1.25
CA LEU A 72 6.05 -5.84 -1.08
C LEU A 72 6.85 -5.81 -2.37
N ASP A 73 7.28 -4.62 -2.78
CA ASP A 73 8.14 -4.42 -3.94
C ASP A 73 9.20 -3.33 -3.71
N LEU A 74 10.12 -3.20 -4.66
CA LEU A 74 11.08 -2.13 -4.71
C LEU A 74 10.35 -0.83 -5.07
N GLY A 75 10.47 0.17 -4.20
CA GLY A 75 9.86 1.48 -4.41
C GLY A 75 10.72 2.40 -5.31
N ASP A 76 10.26 3.64 -5.46
CA ASP A 76 11.01 4.71 -6.11
C ASP A 76 11.40 5.75 -5.07
N ALA A 77 12.70 6.03 -4.91
CA ALA A 77 13.19 7.03 -3.98
C ALA A 77 12.58 8.43 -4.21
N ARG A 78 12.15 8.74 -5.44
CA ARG A 78 11.48 9.99 -5.81
C ARG A 78 10.06 10.10 -5.23
N LEU A 79 9.47 9.00 -4.80
CA LEU A 79 8.12 8.91 -4.24
C LEU A 79 8.12 8.67 -2.72
N ALA A 80 9.28 8.73 -2.07
CA ALA A 80 9.41 8.47 -0.64
C ALA A 80 8.52 9.42 0.20
N GLY A 81 7.76 8.85 1.14
CA GLY A 81 6.90 9.60 2.06
C GLY A 81 5.46 9.84 1.60
N ARG A 82 5.06 9.39 0.40
CA ARG A 82 3.66 9.45 -0.03
C ARG A 82 2.91 8.20 0.45
N VAL A 83 1.76 8.42 1.09
CA VAL A 83 0.78 7.39 1.45
C VAL A 83 -0.45 7.61 0.58
N LEU A 84 -0.84 6.62 -0.20
CA LEU A 84 -2.08 6.61 -0.97
C LEU A 84 -2.98 5.52 -0.39
N LEU A 85 -4.12 5.91 0.18
CA LEU A 85 -5.11 4.98 0.71
C LEU A 85 -6.04 4.50 -0.41
N GLU A 86 -6.58 3.28 -0.29
CA GLU A 86 -7.57 2.78 -1.26
C GLU A 86 -8.82 3.65 -1.29
N ASP A 87 -9.22 4.21 -0.15
CA ASP A 87 -10.33 5.16 -0.07
C ASP A 87 -10.05 6.46 -0.83
N ASP A 88 -8.79 6.91 -0.88
CA ASP A 88 -8.42 8.11 -1.63
C ASP A 88 -8.48 7.83 -3.14
N LEU A 89 -8.04 6.64 -3.57
CA LEU A 89 -8.21 6.19 -4.95
C LEU A 89 -9.69 6.07 -5.32
N ARG A 90 -10.51 5.43 -4.47
CA ARG A 90 -11.96 5.30 -4.70
C ARG A 90 -12.65 6.66 -4.79
N LYS A 91 -12.26 7.64 -3.97
CA LYS A 91 -12.77 9.02 -4.04
C LYS A 91 -12.32 9.74 -5.31
N ALA A 92 -11.08 9.55 -5.73
CA ALA A 92 -10.54 10.15 -6.96
C ALA A 92 -11.11 9.53 -8.24
N SER A 93 -11.48 8.24 -8.22
CA SER A 93 -12.12 7.55 -9.35
C SER A 93 -13.60 7.85 -9.51
N ARG A 94 -14.23 8.60 -8.60
CA ARG A 94 -15.60 9.07 -8.80
C ARG A 94 -15.59 10.12 -9.90
N PRO A 95 -16.39 9.96 -10.98
CA PRO A 95 -16.51 11.01 -11.98
C PRO A 95 -16.98 12.28 -11.29
N SER A 96 -16.30 13.40 -11.56
CA SER A 96 -16.70 14.72 -11.07
C SER A 96 -18.03 15.10 -11.70
N ALA A 97 -19.12 14.65 -11.11
CA ALA A 97 -20.45 15.13 -11.41
C ALA A 97 -20.56 16.57 -10.89
N GLY A 98 -20.18 17.54 -11.73
CA GLY A 98 -20.48 18.95 -11.45
C GLY A 98 -19.33 19.90 -11.71
N ARG A 99 -19.16 20.29 -12.98
CA ARG A 99 -18.94 21.68 -13.42
C ARG A 99 -18.88 21.75 -14.95
N SER A 100 -20.04 21.60 -15.58
CA SER A 100 -20.29 22.07 -16.94
C SER A 100 -21.77 22.42 -17.09
N ALA A 101 -22.18 23.47 -16.37
CA ALA A 101 -23.45 24.16 -16.61
C ALA A 101 -23.38 25.52 -15.90
N ALA A 102 -22.74 26.50 -16.54
CA ALA A 102 -23.08 27.92 -16.42
C ALA A 102 -22.00 28.78 -17.10
N SER A 103 -22.13 29.00 -18.41
CA SER A 103 -21.70 30.26 -19.00
C SER A 103 -22.53 30.57 -20.23
N SER A 104 -23.44 31.53 -20.05
CA SER A 104 -23.89 32.51 -21.03
C SER A 104 -24.73 31.99 -22.20
N GLY A 105 -25.98 32.43 -22.40
CA GLY A 105 -26.55 33.71 -22.05
C GLY A 105 -27.11 34.33 -23.33
N ARG A 106 -28.43 34.53 -23.35
CA ARG A 106 -29.20 35.35 -24.29
C ARG A 106 -28.40 36.50 -24.92
N ARG A 107 -28.38 36.56 -26.25
CA ARG A 107 -28.95 37.66 -27.04
C ARG A 107 -29.03 37.27 -28.51
#